data_AF-A0A285D7U5-F1
#
_entry.id   AF-A0A285D7U5-F1
#
_cell.length_a   1.000
_cell.length_b   1.000
_cell.length_c   1.000
_cell.angle_alpha   90.00
_cell.angle_beta   90.00
_cell.angle_gamma   90.00
#
_symmetry.space_group_name_H-M   'P 1'
#
loop_
_entity.id
_entity.type
_entity.pdbx_description
1 polymer ?
#
loop_
_entity_poly.entity_id
_entity_poly.type
_entity_poly.pdbx_seq_one_letter_code
_entity_poly.pdbx_strand_id
1 'polypeptide(L)' 'MRVPYTYLEVEYMEHEYDQQVPVSVIAENVNKEFHSGRQVRNVNSIWYVISKLNNDDEWKNKLEDAWLETIS' A
#
# COMPACT_ATOMS: atom_id res chain seq x y z
N MET A 1 -15.46 -6.93 6.40
CA MET A 1 -14.22 -7.68 6.10
C MET A 1 -13.18 -6.67 5.66
N ARG A 2 -12.00 -6.62 6.26
CA ARG A 2 -10.95 -5.63 5.93
C ARG A 2 -10.14 -6.19 4.76
N VAL A 3 -9.96 -5.42 3.68
CA VAL A 3 -9.15 -5.85 2.54
C VAL A 3 -7.66 -5.80 2.94
N PRO A 4 -6.93 -6.92 2.89
CA PRO A 4 -5.51 -6.96 3.24
C PRO A 4 -4.70 -6.10 2.27
N TYR A 5 -3.53 -5.64 2.71
CA TYR A 5 -2.56 -4.96 1.83
C TYR A 5 -1.75 -6.00 1.07
N THR A 6 -1.45 -5.73 -0.21
CA THR A 6 -0.51 -6.54 -0.99
C THR A 6 0.85 -5.85 -1.06
N TYR A 7 1.90 -6.61 -1.39
CA TYR A 7 3.24 -6.08 -1.57
C TYR A 7 3.28 -4.93 -2.58
N LEU A 8 2.80 -5.17 -3.80
CA LEU A 8 2.81 -4.17 -4.88
C LEU A 8 2.00 -2.91 -4.54
N GLU A 9 0.89 -3.07 -3.81
CA GLU A 9 0.09 -1.94 -3.36
C GLU A 9 0.86 -1.07 -2.35
N VAL A 10 1.57 -1.70 -1.40
CA VAL A 10 2.38 -1.01 -0.40
C VAL A 10 3.62 -0.36 -1.02
N GLU A 11 4.29 -1.06 -1.93
CA GLU A 11 5.43 -0.51 -2.69
C GLU A 11 5.03 0.74 -3.49
N TYR A 12 3.87 0.69 -4.15
CA TYR A 12 3.33 1.85 -4.86
C TYR A 12 3.06 3.04 -3.92
N MET A 13 2.44 2.80 -2.76
CA MET A 13 2.17 3.85 -1.77
C MET A 13 3.45 4.50 -1.24
N GLU A 14 4.45 3.69 -0.92
CA GLU A 14 5.76 4.17 -0.47
C GLU A 14 6.43 5.03 -1.54
N HIS A 15 6.45 4.54 -2.79
CA HIS A 15 7.03 5.28 -3.91
C HIS A 15 6.35 6.63 -4.13
N GLU A 16 5.01 6.70 -4.18
CA GLU A 16 4.31 7.97 -4.35
C GLU A 16 4.53 8.92 -3.16
N TYR A 17 4.60 8.38 -1.95
CA TYR A 17 4.87 9.17 -0.75
C TYR A 17 6.29 9.78 -0.78
N ASP A 18 7.29 9.01 -1.22
CA ASP A 18 8.67 9.49 -1.39
C ASP A 18 8.77 10.57 -2.47
N GLN A 19 7.92 10.52 -3.50
CA GLN A 19 7.75 11.58 -4.50
C GLN A 19 6.96 12.79 -3.98
N GLN A 20 6.61 12.82 -2.68
CA GLN A 20 5.85 13.89 -2.03
C GLN A 20 4.45 14.09 -2.62
N VAL A 21 3.85 13.03 -3.18
CA VAL A 21 2.46 13.07 -3.66
C VAL A 21 1.53 13.25 -2.46
N PRO A 22 0.52 14.14 -2.52
CA PRO A 22 -0.43 14.31 -1.42
C PRO A 22 -1.15 12.99 -1.09
N VAL A 23 -1.23 12.64 0.19
CA VAL A 23 -1.80 11.36 0.66
C VAL A 23 -3.25 11.11 0.19
N SER A 24 -4.03 12.18 -0.01
CA SER A 24 -5.36 12.08 -0.62
C SER A 24 -5.33 11.58 -2.06
N VAL A 25 -4.35 12.05 -2.84
CA VAL A 25 -4.12 11.62 -4.22
C VAL A 25 -3.60 10.19 -4.26
N ILE A 26 -2.69 9.80 -3.34
CA ILE A 26 -2.22 8.41 -3.23
C ILE A 26 -3.40 7.46 -2.99
N ALA A 27 -4.35 7.82 -2.12
CA ALA A 27 -5.54 7.00 -1.88
C ALA A 27 -6.41 6.83 -3.13
N GLU A 28 -6.55 7.89 -3.93
CA GLU A 28 -7.28 7.84 -5.21
C GLU A 28 -6.56 6.96 -6.24
N ASN A 29 -5.25 7.15 -6.40
CA ASN A 29 -4.41 6.41 -7.33
C ASN A 29 -4.40 4.91 -6.98
N VAL A 30 -4.17 4.55 -5.72
CA VAL A 30 -4.21 3.16 -5.28
C VAL A 30 -5.56 2.51 -5.56
N ASN A 31 -6.66 3.20 -5.26
CA ASN A 31 -7.99 2.66 -5.53
C ASN A 31 -8.21 2.40 -7.01
N LYS A 32 -7.70 3.28 -7.88
CA LYS A 32 -7.77 3.14 -9.33
C LYS A 32 -6.94 1.95 -9.81
N GLU A 33 -5.67 1.90 -9.44
CA GLU A 33 -4.70 0.93 -9.94
C GLU A 33 -4.92 -0.49 -9.37
N PHE A 34 -5.25 -0.61 -8.07
CA PHE A 34 -5.32 -1.91 -7.38
C PHE A 34 -6.73 -2.38 -7.04
N HIS A 35 -7.73 -1.47 -7.01
CA HIS A 35 -9.10 -1.81 -6.60
C HIS A 35 -10.16 -1.54 -7.68
N SER A 36 -9.72 -1.35 -8.93
CA SER A 36 -10.59 -1.08 -10.08
C SER A 36 -11.47 0.17 -9.89
N GLY A 37 -10.92 1.19 -9.24
CA GLY A 37 -11.61 2.45 -8.91
C GLY A 37 -12.55 2.37 -7.70
N ARG A 38 -12.67 1.21 -7.04
CA ARG A 38 -13.48 1.09 -5.82
C ARG A 38 -12.78 1.77 -4.64
N GLN A 39 -13.55 2.48 -3.81
CA GLN A 39 -13.05 3.17 -2.62
C GLN A 39 -12.73 2.20 -1.47
N VAL A 40 -11.65 1.44 -1.61
CA VAL A 40 -11.17 0.48 -0.61
C VAL A 40 -10.20 1.15 0.37
N ARG A 41 -9.29 1.97 -0.16
CA ARG A 41 -8.32 2.76 0.60
C ARG A 41 -8.82 4.19 0.77
N ASN A 42 -8.43 4.78 1.89
CA ASN A 42 -8.63 6.18 2.23
C ASN A 42 -7.36 6.76 2.86
N VAL A 43 -7.35 8.07 3.13
CA VAL A 43 -6.20 8.77 3.72
C VAL A 43 -5.65 8.08 4.98
N ASN A 44 -6.52 7.65 5.89
CA ASN A 44 -6.10 6.97 7.12
C ASN A 44 -5.41 5.63 6.83
N SER A 45 -5.88 4.91 5.81
CA SER A 45 -5.30 3.64 5.39
C SER A 45 -3.93 3.82 4.73
N ILE A 46 -3.66 4.97 4.09
CA ILE A 46 -2.34 5.29 3.54
C ILE A 46 -1.39 5.68 4.68
N TRP A 47 -1.83 6.56 5.58
CA TRP A 47 -1.04 6.92 6.77
C TRP A 47 -0.68 5.72 7.64
N TYR A 48 -1.58 4.75 7.75
CA TYR A 48 -1.29 3.49 8.41
C TYR A 48 -0.10 2.77 7.75
N VAL A 49 -0.09 2.66 6.42
CA VAL A 49 1.01 2.01 5.68
C VAL A 49 2.32 2.76 5.88
N ILE A 50 2.34 4.09 5.69
CA ILE A 50 3.55 4.90 5.88
C ILE A 50 4.07 4.79 7.32
N SER A 51 3.18 4.88 8.30
CA SER A 51 3.56 4.70 9.69
C SER A 51 4.08 3.29 9.97
N LYS A 52 3.52 2.26 9.33
CA LYS A 52 3.93 0.88 9.52
C LYS A 52 5.32 0.64 8.92
N LEU A 53 5.57 1.13 7.70
CA LEU A 53 6.87 1.08 7.03
C LEU A 53 7.96 1.77 7.88
N ASN A 54 7.66 2.93 8.45
CA ASN A 54 8.64 3.68 9.26
C ASN A 54 8.94 3.07 10.64
N ASN A 55 8.18 2.08 11.10
CA ASN A 55 8.32 1.53 12.46
C ASN A 55 8.46 0.00 12.48
N ASP A 56 8.37 -0.68 11.35
CA ASP A 56 8.37 -2.14 11.25
C ASP A 56 9.04 -2.58 9.94
N ASP A 57 10.37 -2.65 9.98
CA ASP A 57 11.21 -3.02 8.83
C ASP A 57 10.91 -4.42 8.29
N GLU A 58 10.33 -5.32 9.11
CA GLU A 58 9.99 -6.69 8.68
C GLU A 58 8.64 -6.79 7.98
N TRP A 59 7.74 -5.83 8.20
CA TRP A 59 6.37 -5.95 7.73
C TRP A 59 6.27 -5.99 6.20
N LYS A 60 7.05 -5.14 5.51
CA LYS A 60 7.09 -5.15 4.04
C LYS A 60 7.69 -6.45 3.51
N ASN A 61 8.75 -6.97 4.14
CA ASN A 61 9.39 -8.23 3.73
C ASN A 61 8.40 -9.40 3.80
N LYS A 62 7.56 -9.47 4.84
CA LYS A 62 6.52 -10.51 4.95
C LYS A 62 5.48 -10.42 3.83
N LEU A 63 5.16 -9.22 3.37
CA LEU A 63 4.28 -9.03 2.21
C LEU A 63 4.98 -9.47 0.91
N GLU A 64 6.27 -9.16 0.77
CA GLU A 64 7.09 -9.55 -0.37
C GLU A 64 7.21 -11.07 -0.47
N ASP A 65 7.56 -11.75 0.63
CA ASP A 65 7.63 -13.21 0.70
C ASP A 65 6.30 -13.85 0.27
N ALA A 66 5.18 -13.36 0.83
CA ALA A 66 3.86 -13.84 0.46
C ALA A 66 3.54 -13.60 -1.02
N TRP A 67 4.00 -12.49 -1.61
CA TRP A 67 3.83 -12.21 -3.03
C TRP A 67 4.69 -13.13 -3.90
N LEU A 68 5.95 -13.36 -3.54
CA LEU A 68 6.86 -14.28 -4.24
C LEU A 68 6.32 -15.71 -4.26
N GLU A 69 5.70 -16.16 -3.16
CA GLU A 69 5.01 -17.45 -3.10
C GLU A 69 3.83 -17.55 -4.08
N THR A 70 3.16 -16.44 -4.42
CA THR A 70 2.03 -16.45 -5.38
C THR A 70 2.45 -16.53 -6.84
N ILE A 71 3.70 -16.17 -7.15
CA ILE A 71 4.22 -16.12 -8.53
C ILE A 71 5.24 -17.23 -8.84
N SER A 72 5.56 -18.07 -7.85
CA SER A 72 6.45 -19.23 -7.98
C SER A 72 5.69 -20.48 -8.45
#